data_AF-A0A521G505-F1
#
_entry.id   AF-A0A521G505-F1
#
_cell.length_a   1.000
_cell.length_b   1.000
_cell.length_c   1.000
_cell.angle_alpha   90.00
_cell.angle_beta   90.00
_cell.angle_gamma   90.00
#
_symmetry.space_group_name_H-M   'P 1'
#
loop_
_entity.id
_entity.type
_entity.pdbx_description
1 polymer ?
#
loop_
_entity_poly.entity_id
_entity_poly.type
_entity_poly.pdbx_seq_one_letter_code
_entity_poly.pdbx_strand_id
1 'polypeptide(L)' 'MSEQKIVRPVTDEAVLKAAKEIMVKFIEIGKVTPANFEEHYERIFNTIKKSAQELNDDSPA' A
#
# COMPACT_ATOMS: atom_id res chain seq x y z
N MET A 1 1.15 16.69 -30.97
CA MET A 1 0.81 16.97 -29.56
C MET A 1 0.92 15.67 -28.80
N SER A 2 1.98 15.47 -28.03
CA SER A 2 2.09 14.33 -27.13
C SER A 2 1.16 14.57 -25.95
N GLU A 3 0.21 13.66 -25.71
CA GLU A 3 -0.53 13.60 -24.45
C GLU A 3 0.47 13.38 -23.32
N GLN A 4 0.77 14.43 -22.57
CA GLN A 4 1.49 14.29 -21.31
C GLN A 4 0.57 13.55 -20.34
N LYS A 5 0.84 12.27 -20.12
CA LYS A 5 0.23 11.48 -19.05
C LYS A 5 0.56 12.16 -17.73
N ILE A 6 -0.39 12.89 -17.15
CA ILE A 6 -0.23 13.47 -15.82
C ILE A 6 -0.25 12.32 -14.81
N VAL A 7 0.92 11.79 -14.48
CA VAL A 7 1.09 10.81 -13.42
C VAL A 7 1.00 11.58 -12.10
N ARG A 8 -0.07 11.34 -11.34
CA ARG A 8 -0.20 11.88 -9.98
C ARG A 8 0.57 10.96 -9.05
N PRO A 9 1.50 11.48 -8.23
CA PRO A 9 2.23 10.66 -7.29
C PRO A 9 1.27 10.05 -6.25
N VAL A 10 1.50 8.79 -5.92
CA VAL A 10 0.87 8.09 -4.79
C VAL A 10 1.37 8.73 -3.50
N THR A 11 0.46 9.20 -2.67
CA THR A 11 0.79 9.85 -1.40
C THR A 11 0.95 8.83 -0.26
N ASP A 12 1.67 9.21 0.79
CA ASP A 12 1.76 8.40 2.02
C ASP A 12 0.37 8.14 2.64
N GLU A 13 -0.54 9.11 2.51
CA GLU A 13 -1.93 8.95 2.95
C GLU A 13 -2.65 7.84 2.16
N ALA A 14 -2.42 7.75 0.85
CA ALA A 14 -2.99 6.68 0.02
C ALA A 14 -2.44 5.30 0.44
N VAL A 15 -1.14 5.21 0.75
CA VAL A 15 -0.51 3.99 1.28
C VAL A 15 -1.15 3.58 2.62
N LEU A 16 -1.31 4.54 3.55
CA LEU A 16 -1.92 4.29 4.86
C LEU A 16 -3.39 3.84 4.76
N LYS A 17 -4.17 4.47 3.88
CA LYS A 17 -5.57 4.09 3.63
C LYS A 17 -5.68 2.68 3.08
N ALA A 18 -4.89 2.34 2.07
CA ALA A 18 -4.87 1.01 1.49
C ALA A 18 -4.44 -0.06 2.52
N ALA A 19 -3.38 0.20 3.29
CA ALA A 19 -2.93 -0.72 4.34
C ALA A 19 -4.00 -0.95 5.41
N LYS A 20 -4.67 0.12 5.85
CA LYS A 20 -5.80 0.04 6.80
C LYS A 20 -6.94 -0.82 6.26
N GLU A 21 -7.37 -0.62 5.02
CA GLU A 21 -8.50 -1.35 4.43
C GLU A 21 -8.23 -2.86 4.35
N ILE A 22 -7.03 -3.25 3.91
CA ILE A 22 -6.62 -4.66 3.87
C ILE A 22 -6.57 -5.25 5.28
N MET A 23 -5.98 -4.52 6.24
CA MET A 23 -5.90 -4.97 7.64
C MET A 23 -7.27 -5.17 8.28
N VAL A 24 -8.18 -4.21 8.10
CA VAL A 24 -9.56 -4.32 8.59
C VAL A 24 -10.24 -5.54 7.96
N LYS A 25 -10.10 -5.73 6.65
CA LYS A 25 -10.67 -6.90 5.97
C LYS A 25 -10.13 -8.21 6.53
N PHE A 26 -8.83 -8.29 6.80
CA PHE A 26 -8.20 -9.51 7.34
C PHE A 26 -8.63 -9.81 8.78
N ILE A 27 -8.89 -8.78 9.59
CA ILE A 27 -9.47 -8.93 10.94
C ILE A 27 -10.92 -9.42 10.82
N GLU A 28 -11.74 -8.83 9.95
CA GLU A 28 -13.14 -9.22 9.72
C GLU A 28 -13.31 -10.70 9.34
N ILE A 29 -12.38 -11.25 8.55
CA ILE A 29 -12.40 -12.66 8.13
C ILE A 29 -11.59 -13.59 9.06
N GLY A 30 -11.09 -13.08 10.19
CA GLY A 30 -10.36 -13.86 11.19
C GLY A 30 -8.95 -14.32 10.78
N LYS A 31 -8.32 -13.67 9.79
CA LYS A 31 -6.94 -13.95 9.36
C LYS A 31 -5.90 -13.25 10.23
N VAL A 32 -6.25 -12.12 10.84
CA VAL A 32 -5.41 -11.37 11.77
C VAL A 32 -6.04 -11.38 13.16
N THR A 33 -5.21 -11.58 14.17
CA THR A 33 -5.53 -11.58 15.59
C THR A 33 -4.62 -10.56 16.30
N PRO A 34 -4.90 -10.17 17.55
CA PRO A 34 -3.99 -9.30 18.31
C PRO A 34 -2.57 -9.85 18.43
N ALA A 35 -2.41 -11.18 18.51
CA ALA A 35 -1.11 -11.82 18.71
C ALA A 35 -0.20 -11.78 17.48
N ASN A 36 -0.75 -11.62 16.27
CA ASN A 36 0.02 -11.57 15.02
C ASN A 36 -0.18 -10.24 14.25
N PHE A 37 -0.82 -9.25 14.87
CA PHE A 37 -1.16 -7.98 14.23
C PHE A 37 0.06 -7.25 13.66
N GLU A 38 1.13 -7.14 14.45
CA GLU A 38 2.35 -6.41 14.08
C GLU A 38 3.00 -6.98 12.81
N GLU A 39 3.26 -8.28 12.79
CA GLU A 39 3.85 -8.98 11.63
C GLU A 39 3.02 -8.76 10.36
N HIS A 40 1.69 -8.91 10.46
CA HIS A 40 0.80 -8.72 9.32
C HIS A 40 0.75 -7.27 8.85
N TYR A 41 0.68 -6.32 9.78
CA TYR A 41 0.66 -4.89 9.47
C TYR A 41 1.94 -4.47 8.75
N GLU A 42 3.11 -4.83 9.28
CA GLU A 42 4.40 -4.50 8.67
C GLU A 42 4.52 -5.07 7.26
N ARG A 43 4.14 -6.35 7.08
CA ARG A 43 4.19 -6.99 5.77
C ARG A 43 3.29 -6.31 4.76
N ILE A 44 2.04 -6.01 5.12
CA ILE A 44 1.08 -5.34 4.23
C ILE A 44 1.54 -3.93 3.90
N PHE A 45 1.89 -3.14 4.92
CA PHE A 45 2.31 -1.75 4.76
C PHE A 45 3.55 -1.64 3.86
N ASN A 46 4.59 -2.45 4.12
CA ASN A 46 5.82 -2.43 3.34
C ASN A 46 5.59 -2.89 1.89
N THR A 47 4.70 -3.86 1.67
CA THR A 47 4.34 -4.31 0.32
C THR A 47 3.71 -3.18 -0.49
N ILE A 48 2.71 -2.48 0.08
CA ILE A 48 2.03 -1.36 -0.60
C ILE A 48 2.99 -0.19 -0.79
N LYS A 49 3.78 0.15 0.25
CA LYS A 49 4.75 1.25 0.18
C LYS A 49 5.76 1.03 -0.93
N LYS A 50 6.28 -0.19 -1.08
CA LYS A 50 7.21 -0.53 -2.15
C LYS A 50 6.56 -0.33 -3.53
N SER A 51 5.35 -0.84 -3.74
CA SER A 51 4.63 -0.62 -5.01
C SER A 51 4.34 0.86 -5.28
N ALA A 52 4.00 1.64 -4.25
CA ALA A 52 3.80 3.08 -4.39
C ALA A 52 5.09 3.82 -4.76
N GLN A 53 6.23 3.41 -4.19
CA GLN A 53 7.55 3.94 -4.55
C GLN A 53 7.89 3.62 -6.00
N GLU A 54 7.67 2.39 -6.47
CA GLU A 54 7.89 1.99 -7.87
C GLU A 54 6.98 2.75 -8.86
N LEU A 55 5.77 3.17 -8.44
CA LEU A 55 4.89 3.98 -9.27
C LEU A 55 5.27 5.47 -9.28
N ASN A 56 5.88 5.94 -8.20
CA ASN A 56 6.33 7.32 -8.05
C ASN A 56 7.71 7.54 -8.69
N ASP A 57 8.54 6.51 -8.71
CA ASP A 57 9.83 6.49 -9.36
C ASP A 57 9.60 6.05 -10.81
N ASP A 58 9.58 6.99 -11.75
CA ASP A 58 9.35 6.75 -13.20
C ASP A 58 10.53 6.00 -13.87
N SER A 59 11.35 5.33 -13.05
CA SER A 59 12.51 4.55 -13.45
C SER A 59 12.08 3.09 -13.66
N PRO A 60 12.24 2.51 -14.86
CA PRO A 60 11.88 1.12 -15.09
C PRO A 60 12.73 0.19 -14.21
N ALA A 61 12.05 -0.73 -13.52
CA ALA A 61 12.64 -1.83 -12.77
C ALA A 61 13.40 -2.81 -13.67
#